data_AF-A6DHW5-F1
#
_entry.id   AF-A6DHW5-F1
#
_cell.length_a   1.000
_cell.length_b   1.000
_cell.length_c   1.000
_cell.angle_alpha   90.00
_cell.angle_beta   90.00
_cell.angle_gamma   90.00
#
_symmetry.space_group_name_H-M   'P 1'
#
loop_
_entity.id
_entity.type
_entity.pdbx_description
1 polymer ?
#
loop_
_entity_poly.entity_id
_entity_poly.type
_entity_poly.pdbx_seq_one_letter_code
_entity_poly.pdbx_strand_id
1 'polypeptide(L)'
;MKKLDTKSEIDFLNELHSDPKLEKTYALLRESFNVLQTRSQMLIGLVTICLTITGFSGIKIAESGLAAKISIFLGVFSTLITALLLISGPLNLQWLSQYRADTLEETLQELIRRRDQRTKTYHYASICLIIGLGGYTMSLAFYLLLGK
;
A
#
# COMPACT_ATOMS: atom_id res chain seq x y z
N MET A 1 19.28 -4.89 9.49
CA MET A 1 19.65 -5.80 8.39
C MET A 1 20.66 -5.13 7.50
N LYS A 2 21.66 -5.88 7.03
CA LYS A 2 22.61 -5.43 6.02
C LYS A 2 22.09 -5.84 4.65
N LYS A 3 22.29 -4.99 3.64
CA LYS A 3 22.03 -5.35 2.25
C LYS A 3 23.18 -6.24 1.77
N LEU A 4 22.86 -7.40 1.21
CA LEU A 4 23.84 -8.33 0.68
C LEU A 4 24.30 -7.89 -0.71
N ASP A 5 25.57 -8.19 -1.02
CA ASP A 5 26.05 -8.20 -2.40
C ASP A 5 25.63 -9.52 -3.08
N THR A 6 25.81 -9.61 -4.40
CA THR A 6 25.33 -10.76 -5.18
C THR A 6 25.90 -12.10 -4.69
N LYS A 7 27.18 -12.13 -4.31
CA LYS A 7 27.82 -13.36 -3.83
C LYS A 7 27.26 -13.79 -2.47
N SER A 8 27.18 -12.87 -1.50
CA SER A 8 26.62 -13.18 -0.18
C SER A 8 25.14 -13.53 -0.24
N GLU A 9 24.39 -12.96 -1.19
CA GLU A 9 22.98 -13.32 -1.43
C GLU A 9 22.84 -14.76 -1.93
N ILE A 10 23.70 -15.20 -2.86
CA ILE A 10 23.73 -16.60 -3.31
C ILE A 10 24.08 -17.55 -2.17
N ASP A 11 25.09 -17.20 -1.37
CA ASP A 11 25.50 -18.01 -0.21
C ASP A 11 24.36 -18.13 0.81
N PHE A 12 23.64 -17.03 1.06
CA PHE A 12 22.45 -17.03 1.91
C PHE A 12 21.31 -17.89 1.34
N LEU A 13 21.07 -17.85 0.03
CA LEU A 13 20.08 -18.71 -0.61
C LEU A 13 20.46 -20.19 -0.49
N ASN A 14 21.74 -20.55 -0.67
CA ASN A 14 22.20 -21.93 -0.51
C ASN A 14 22.04 -22.42 0.94
N GLU A 15 22.32 -21.56 1.92
CA GLU A 15 22.09 -21.84 3.35
C GLU A 15 20.60 -22.07 3.64
N LEU A 16 19.71 -21.30 3.00
CA LEU A 16 18.27 -21.47 3.13
C LEU A 16 17.77 -22.84 2.62
N HIS A 17 18.31 -23.31 1.49
CA HIS A 17 17.94 -24.61 0.89
C HIS A 17 18.58 -25.80 1.62
N SER A 18 19.56 -25.56 2.49
CA SER A 18 20.22 -26.63 3.26
C SER A 18 19.32 -27.20 4.36
N ASP A 19 18.30 -26.45 4.80
CA ASP A 19 17.30 -26.89 5.77
C ASP A 19 15.87 -26.78 5.17
N PRO A 20 15.21 -27.90 4.85
CA PRO A 20 13.85 -27.90 4.28
C PRO A 20 12.81 -27.18 5.14
N LYS A 21 12.99 -27.16 6.48
CA LYS A 21 12.07 -26.46 7.38
C LYS A 21 12.23 -24.96 7.22
N LEU A 22 13.47 -24.48 7.16
CA LEU A 22 13.81 -23.08 7.00
C LEU A 22 13.35 -22.55 5.64
N GLU A 23 13.60 -23.30 4.56
CA GLU A 23 13.11 -23.00 3.22
C GLU A 23 11.59 -22.81 3.22
N LYS A 24 10.86 -23.74 3.84
CA LYS A 24 9.40 -23.66 3.96
C LYS A 24 8.93 -22.46 4.76
N THR A 25 9.58 -22.15 5.89
CA THR A 25 9.25 -20.96 6.70
C THR A 25 9.45 -19.68 5.89
N TYR A 26 10.53 -19.60 5.12
CA TYR A 26 10.82 -18.45 4.28
C TYR A 26 9.85 -18.32 3.11
N ALA A 27 9.46 -19.44 2.49
CA ALA A 27 8.45 -19.49 1.44
C ALA A 27 7.09 -18.98 1.93
N LEU A 28 6.65 -19.42 3.12
CA LEU A 28 5.41 -18.93 3.76
C LEU A 28 5.49 -17.42 4.04
N LEU A 29 6.64 -16.94 4.49
CA LEU A 29 6.84 -15.52 4.75
C LEU A 29 6.81 -14.70 3.45
N ARG A 30 7.51 -15.14 2.40
CA ARG A 30 7.45 -14.55 1.05
C ARG A 30 6.02 -14.46 0.55
N GLU A 31 5.23 -15.52 0.73
CA GLU A 31 3.83 -15.53 0.30
C GLU A 31 2.99 -14.49 1.05
N SER A 32 3.26 -14.26 2.34
CA SER A 32 2.57 -13.19 3.08
C SER A 32 2.88 -11.78 2.53
N PHE A 33 4.10 -11.55 2.03
CA PHE A 33 4.44 -10.30 1.32
C PHE A 33 3.73 -10.21 -0.04
N ASN A 34 3.64 -11.31 -0.78
CA ASN A 34 2.89 -11.36 -2.05
C ASN A 34 1.41 -10.99 -1.83
N VAL A 35 0.77 -11.56 -0.81
CA VAL A 35 -0.63 -11.24 -0.45
C VAL A 35 -0.79 -9.74 -0.17
N LEU A 36 0.13 -9.16 0.61
CA LEU A 36 0.11 -7.72 0.92
C LEU A 36 0.30 -6.86 -0.34
N GLN A 37 1.21 -7.25 -1.23
CA GLN A 37 1.46 -6.57 -2.49
C GLN A 37 0.23 -6.62 -3.41
N THR A 38 -0.37 -7.79 -3.62
CA THR A 38 -1.57 -7.97 -4.46
C THR A 38 -2.74 -7.13 -3.95
N ARG A 39 -3.01 -7.14 -2.63
CA ARG A 39 -4.06 -6.31 -2.04
C ARG A 39 -3.77 -4.81 -2.18
N SER A 40 -2.52 -4.42 -2.08
CA SER A 40 -2.10 -3.02 -2.26
C SER A 40 -2.25 -2.55 -3.70
N GLN A 41 -2.01 -3.43 -4.69
CA GLN A 41 -2.26 -3.13 -6.10
C GLN A 41 -3.75 -2.89 -6.37
N MET A 42 -4.64 -3.67 -5.75
CA MET A 42 -6.10 -3.43 -5.86
C MET A 42 -6.49 -2.05 -5.32
N LEU A 43 -5.93 -1.62 -4.18
CA LEU A 43 -6.16 -0.27 -3.64
C LEU A 43 -5.63 0.82 -4.56
N ILE A 44 -4.44 0.66 -5.17
CA ILE A 44 -3.93 1.59 -6.19
C ILE A 44 -4.86 1.65 -7.41
N GLY A 45 -5.47 0.53 -7.82
CA GLY A 45 -6.50 0.52 -8.85
C GLY A 45 -7.69 1.40 -8.48
N LEU A 46 -8.20 1.28 -7.26
CA LEU A 46 -9.31 2.12 -6.77
C LEU A 46 -8.93 3.60 -6.67
N VAL A 47 -7.72 3.92 -6.21
CA VAL A 47 -7.17 5.28 -6.21
C VAL A 47 -7.18 5.85 -7.64
N THR A 48 -6.70 5.09 -8.61
CA THR A 48 -6.62 5.51 -10.01
C THR A 48 -8.01 5.80 -10.58
N ILE A 49 -8.98 4.92 -10.33
CA ILE A 49 -10.38 5.12 -10.74
C ILE A 49 -10.96 6.37 -10.09
N CYS A 50 -10.78 6.54 -8.78
CA CYS A 50 -11.29 7.69 -8.03
C CYS A 50 -10.75 9.02 -8.57
N LEU A 51 -9.43 9.10 -8.80
CA LEU A 51 -8.79 10.29 -9.37
C LEU A 51 -9.27 10.56 -10.81
N THR A 52 -9.45 9.51 -11.62
CA THR A 52 -9.91 9.64 -13.01
C THR A 52 -11.34 10.16 -13.08
N ILE A 53 -12.27 9.53 -12.34
CA ILE A 53 -13.67 9.95 -12.30
C ILE A 53 -13.77 11.39 -11.78
N THR A 54 -13.04 11.71 -10.71
CA THR A 54 -13.00 13.06 -10.15
C THR A 54 -12.39 14.06 -11.14
N GLY A 55 -11.41 13.66 -11.96
CA GLY A 55 -10.87 14.51 -13.02
C GLY A 55 -11.91 14.91 -14.07
N PHE A 56 -12.86 14.03 -14.39
CA PHE A 56 -13.92 14.31 -15.36
C PHE A 56 -15.13 15.03 -14.75
N SER A 57 -15.66 14.53 -13.63
CA SER A 57 -16.90 15.06 -13.02
C SER A 57 -16.64 16.15 -11.98
N GLY A 58 -15.44 16.19 -11.40
CA GLY A 58 -15.17 16.96 -10.20
C GLY A 58 -15.19 18.46 -10.37
N ILE A 59 -14.86 18.97 -11.56
CA ILE A 59 -14.92 20.41 -11.86
C ILE A 59 -16.37 20.91 -11.73
N LYS A 60 -17.30 20.24 -12.42
CA LYS A 60 -18.74 20.58 -12.36
C LYS A 60 -19.29 20.46 -10.94
N ILE A 61 -18.88 19.41 -10.22
CA ILE A 61 -19.26 19.18 -8.82
C ILE A 61 -18.74 20.31 -7.92
N ALA A 62 -17.49 20.75 -8.11
CA ALA A 62 -16.90 21.83 -7.33
C ALA A 62 -17.54 23.21 -7.60
N GLU A 63 -18.08 23.41 -8.80
CA GLU A 63 -18.77 24.64 -9.20
C GLU A 63 -20.16 24.77 -8.60
N SER A 64 -20.82 23.67 -8.21
CA SER A 64 -22.21 23.72 -7.73
C SER A 64 -22.39 24.28 -6.32
N GLY A 65 -21.32 24.39 -5.54
CA GLY A 65 -21.41 24.97 -4.21
C GLY A 65 -20.18 24.75 -3.34
N LEU A 66 -20.05 25.57 -2.29
CA LEU A 66 -18.91 25.54 -1.38
C LEU A 66 -18.80 24.19 -0.64
N ALA A 67 -19.91 23.60 -0.22
CA ALA A 67 -19.93 22.31 0.46
C ALA A 67 -19.40 21.18 -0.46
N ALA A 68 -19.89 21.11 -1.70
CA ALA A 68 -19.40 20.14 -2.69
C ALA A 68 -17.90 20.33 -2.97
N LYS A 69 -17.46 21.58 -3.14
CA LYS A 69 -16.06 21.95 -3.35
C LYS A 69 -15.12 21.50 -2.23
N ILE A 70 -15.49 21.73 -0.97
CA ILE A 70 -14.67 21.32 0.17
C ILE A 70 -14.64 19.78 0.27
N SER A 71 -15.79 19.11 0.13
CA SER A 71 -15.86 17.65 0.22
C SER A 71 -15.04 16.95 -0.86
N ILE A 72 -15.07 17.44 -2.11
CA ILE A 72 -14.28 16.84 -3.20
C ILE A 72 -12.80 17.10 -3.02
N PHE A 73 -12.41 18.30 -2.56
CA PHE A 73 -11.02 18.61 -2.28
C PHE A 73 -10.45 17.68 -1.20
N LEU A 74 -11.15 17.53 -0.07
CA LEU A 74 -10.74 16.61 1.00
C LEU A 74 -10.71 15.16 0.52
N GLY A 75 -11.69 14.76 -0.31
CA GLY A 75 -11.75 13.45 -0.92
C GLY A 75 -10.52 13.13 -1.77
N VAL A 76 -10.22 14.01 -2.73
CA VAL A 76 -9.05 13.87 -3.63
C VAL A 76 -7.75 13.90 -2.85
N PHE A 77 -7.61 14.82 -1.90
CA PHE A 77 -6.41 14.94 -1.07
C PHE A 77 -6.16 13.66 -0.24
N SER A 78 -7.21 13.11 0.38
CA SER A 78 -7.11 11.85 1.12
C SER A 78 -6.77 10.66 0.22
N THR A 79 -7.35 10.60 -0.98
CA THR A 79 -7.01 9.58 -2.01
C THR A 79 -5.55 9.69 -2.46
N LEU A 80 -5.00 10.91 -2.56
CA LEU A 80 -3.58 11.12 -2.87
C LEU A 80 -2.68 10.61 -1.74
N ILE A 81 -3.04 10.89 -0.48
CA ILE A 81 -2.33 10.36 0.69
C ILE A 81 -2.31 8.82 0.68
N THR A 82 -3.44 8.18 0.35
CA THR A 82 -3.48 6.72 0.17
C THR A 82 -2.45 6.25 -0.84
N ALA A 83 -2.36 6.89 -2.01
CA ALA A 83 -1.40 6.53 -3.04
C ALA A 83 0.05 6.59 -2.52
N LEU A 84 0.40 7.69 -1.84
CA LEU A 84 1.72 7.90 -1.25
C LEU A 84 2.05 6.86 -0.17
N LEU A 85 1.10 6.51 0.70
CA LEU A 85 1.28 5.48 1.72
C LEU A 85 1.49 4.09 1.10
N LEU A 86 0.75 3.75 0.05
CA LEU A 86 0.89 2.45 -0.63
C LEU A 86 2.25 2.31 -1.34
N ILE A 87 2.68 3.37 -2.03
CA ILE A 87 3.97 3.39 -2.76
C ILE A 87 5.15 3.35 -1.79
N SER A 88 5.08 4.12 -0.69
CA SER A 88 6.16 4.18 0.31
C SER A 88 6.22 2.95 1.22
N GLY A 89 5.10 2.26 1.43
CA GLY A 89 5.00 1.09 2.31
C GLY A 89 4.98 -0.24 1.55
N PRO A 90 3.80 -0.86 1.38
CA PRO A 90 3.68 -2.24 0.92
C PRO A 90 4.15 -2.49 -0.51
N LEU A 91 4.06 -1.50 -1.41
CA LEU A 91 4.50 -1.64 -2.81
C LEU A 91 6.00 -1.39 -3.02
N ASN A 92 6.74 -1.03 -1.97
CA ASN A 92 8.16 -0.81 -2.07
C ASN A 92 8.89 -2.13 -2.36
N LEU A 93 9.52 -2.19 -3.54
CA LEU A 93 10.18 -3.39 -4.06
C LEU A 93 11.49 -3.63 -3.31
N GLN A 94 11.45 -4.50 -2.31
CA GLN A 94 12.60 -4.97 -1.55
C GLN A 94 12.56 -6.48 -1.52
N TRP A 95 13.49 -7.11 -2.22
CA TRP A 95 13.61 -8.56 -2.25
C TRP A 95 14.00 -9.07 -0.86
N LEU A 96 13.29 -10.06 -0.33
CA LEU A 96 13.59 -10.61 0.99
C LEU A 96 15.01 -11.19 1.05
N SER A 97 15.50 -11.76 -0.05
CA SER A 97 16.82 -12.39 -0.16
C SER A 97 17.97 -11.40 -0.06
N GLN A 98 17.74 -10.14 -0.42
CA GLN A 98 18.76 -9.09 -0.43
C GLN A 98 19.15 -8.60 0.97
N TYR A 99 18.47 -9.05 2.02
CA TYR A 99 18.70 -8.58 3.38
C TYR A 99 18.88 -9.75 4.33
N ARG A 100 19.93 -9.65 5.15
CA ARG A 100 20.22 -10.61 6.23
C ARG A 100 20.59 -9.87 7.52
N ALA A 101 20.22 -10.44 8.66
CA ALA A 101 20.71 -10.06 9.97
C ALA A 101 21.99 -10.87 10.32
N ASP A 102 22.48 -10.76 11.56
CA ASP A 102 23.70 -11.47 11.94
C ASP A 102 23.43 -12.98 12.12
N THR A 103 22.19 -13.37 12.47
CA THR A 103 21.73 -14.77 12.45
C THR A 103 20.50 -15.00 11.56
N LEU A 104 20.22 -16.27 11.22
CA LEU A 104 19.02 -16.67 10.47
C LEU A 104 17.74 -16.39 11.26
N GLU A 105 17.76 -16.67 12.57
CA GLU A 105 16.61 -16.42 13.44
C GLU A 105 16.29 -14.92 13.51
N GLU A 106 17.30 -14.08 13.73
CA GLU A 106 17.14 -12.62 13.69
C GLU A 106 16.66 -12.13 12.32
N THR A 107 17.12 -12.77 11.24
CA THR A 107 16.67 -12.45 9.88
C THR A 107 15.17 -12.69 9.75
N LEU A 108 14.67 -13.85 10.21
CA LEU A 108 13.25 -14.16 10.18
C LEU A 108 12.43 -13.20 11.06
N GLN A 109 12.89 -12.91 12.29
CA GLN A 109 12.21 -11.98 13.19
C GLN A 109 12.09 -10.58 12.57
N GLU A 110 13.15 -10.09 11.94
CA GLU A 110 13.18 -8.77 11.31
C GLU A 110 12.32 -8.74 10.04
N LEU A 111 12.28 -9.82 9.25
CA LEU A 111 11.38 -9.93 8.10
C LEU A 111 9.90 -9.93 8.54
N ILE A 112 9.56 -10.61 9.63
CA ILE A 112 8.21 -10.56 10.24
C ILE A 112 7.88 -9.14 10.70
N ARG A 113 8.80 -8.47 11.41
CA ARG A 113 8.61 -7.08 11.86
C ARG A 113 8.37 -6.13 10.68
N ARG A 114 9.13 -6.28 9.59
CA ARG A 114 8.95 -5.51 8.35
C ARG A 114 7.59 -5.77 7.70
N ARG A 115 7.16 -7.04 7.63
CA ARG A 115 5.82 -7.40 7.14
C ARG A 115 4.75 -6.67 7.95
N ASP A 116 4.83 -6.73 9.27
CA ASP A 116 3.83 -6.13 10.16
C ASP A 116 3.79 -4.60 10.05
N GLN A 117 4.95 -3.95 9.89
CA GLN A 117 5.02 -2.52 9.61
C GLN A 117 4.34 -2.15 8.29
N ARG A 118 4.61 -2.91 7.22
CA ARG A 118 3.95 -2.68 5.93
C ARG A 118 2.44 -2.94 6.01
N THR A 119 2.00 -3.92 6.79
CA THR A 119 0.58 -4.17 7.07
C THR A 119 -0.08 -2.99 7.78
N LYS A 120 0.59 -2.37 8.77
CA LYS A 120 0.08 -1.15 9.42
C LYS A 120 -0.06 0.00 8.41
N THR A 121 0.94 0.23 7.57
CA THR A 121 0.87 1.24 6.50
C THR A 121 -0.28 0.97 5.54
N TYR A 122 -0.50 -0.30 5.16
CA TYR A 122 -1.65 -0.70 4.35
C TYR A 122 -2.99 -0.38 5.02
N HIS A 123 -3.12 -0.60 6.33
CA HIS A 123 -4.34 -0.25 7.07
C HIS A 123 -4.56 1.27 7.12
N TYR A 124 -3.52 2.07 7.38
CA TYR A 124 -3.64 3.52 7.30
C TYR A 124 -4.04 3.99 5.90
N ALA A 125 -3.45 3.43 4.85
CA ALA A 125 -3.80 3.74 3.47
C ALA A 125 -5.26 3.38 3.15
N SER A 126 -5.74 2.26 3.67
CA SER A 126 -7.14 1.81 3.51
C SER A 126 -8.12 2.78 4.19
N ILE A 127 -7.81 3.24 5.41
CA ILE A 127 -8.63 4.24 6.13
C ILE A 127 -8.65 5.56 5.35
N CYS A 128 -7.50 6.04 4.89
CA CYS A 128 -7.43 7.24 4.05
C CYS A 128 -8.25 7.09 2.75
N LEU A 129 -8.30 5.88 2.17
CA LEU A 129 -9.07 5.66 0.95
C LEU A 129 -10.56 5.70 1.22
N ILE A 130 -11.01 5.12 2.33
CA ILE A 130 -12.42 5.18 2.75
C ILE A 130 -12.85 6.64 2.95
N ILE A 131 -12.01 7.44 3.61
CA ILE A 131 -12.25 8.89 3.76
C ILE A 131 -12.28 9.58 2.38
N GLY A 132 -11.36 9.23 1.49
CA GLY A 132 -11.28 9.79 0.13
C GLY A 132 -12.52 9.53 -0.71
N LEU A 133 -12.94 8.26 -0.78
CA LEU A 133 -14.17 7.82 -1.46
C LEU A 133 -15.42 8.42 -0.81
N GLY A 134 -15.45 8.51 0.52
CA GLY A 134 -16.52 9.17 1.26
C GLY A 134 -16.64 10.65 0.92
N GLY A 135 -15.53 11.38 0.85
CA GLY A 135 -15.49 12.79 0.45
C GLY A 135 -15.99 13.01 -0.97
N TYR A 136 -15.57 12.19 -1.93
CA TYR A 136 -16.08 12.22 -3.30
C TYR A 136 -17.60 11.96 -3.33
N THR A 137 -18.06 10.90 -2.68
CA THR A 137 -19.48 10.51 -2.67
C THR A 137 -20.36 11.58 -2.02
N MET A 138 -19.89 12.16 -0.91
CA MET A 138 -20.59 13.25 -0.23
C MET A 138 -20.65 14.51 -1.11
N SER A 139 -19.58 14.81 -1.82
CA SER A 139 -19.56 15.92 -2.78
C SER A 139 -20.56 15.72 -3.92
N LEU A 140 -20.62 14.50 -4.47
CA LEU A 140 -21.61 14.12 -5.47
C LEU A 140 -23.04 14.25 -4.93
N ALA A 141 -23.29 13.85 -3.68
CA ALA A 141 -24.59 14.02 -3.04
C ALA A 141 -24.97 15.50 -2.91
N PHE A 142 -24.04 16.37 -2.50
CA PHE A 142 -24.30 17.82 -2.47
C PHE A 142 -24.57 18.39 -3.85
N TYR A 143 -23.83 17.95 -4.88
CA TYR A 143 -24.09 18.35 -6.26
C TYR A 143 -25.50 17.96 -6.70
N LEU A 144 -25.96 16.74 -6.41
CA LEU A 144 -27.27 16.27 -6.83
C LEU A 144 -28.44 16.90 -6.05
N LEU A 145 -28.25 17.19 -4.75
CA LEU A 145 -29.32 17.70 -3.89
C LEU A 145 -29.41 19.22 -3.88
N LEU A 146 -28.26 19.90 -3.99
CA LEU A 146 -28.13 21.35 -3.82
C LEU A 146 -27.63 22.06 -5.08
N GLY A 147 -27.15 21.30 -6.07
CA GLY A 147 -26.73 21.86 -7.34
C GLY A 147 -27.93 22.46 -8.07
N LYS A 148 -27.90 23.78 -8.23
CA LYS A 148 -28.74 24.52 -9.16
C LYS A 148 -28.06 24.58 -10.52
#